data_AF-A0A1M7FKD9-F1
#
_entry.id   AF-A0A1M7FKD9-F1
#
_cell.length_a   1.000
_cell.length_b   1.000
_cell.length_c   1.000
_cell.angle_alpha   90.00
_cell.angle_beta   90.00
_cell.angle_gamma   90.00
#
_symmetry.space_group_name_H-M   'P 1'
#
loop_
_entity.id
_entity.type
_entity.pdbx_description
1 polymer ?
#
loop_
_entity_poly.entity_id
_entity_poly.type
_entity_poly.pdbx_seq_one_letter_code
_entity_poly.pdbx_strand_id
1 'polypeptide(L)' 'MSTTKSKGGRPAGSRNVRPSKEAIAGYYRQLQHAANRGDAMAQAALIQIYERHCSEQAGSKTHGV' A
#
# COMPACT_ATOMS: atom_id res chain seq x y z
N MET A 1 -26.42 12.12 37.57
CA MET A 1 -26.37 12.31 36.10
C MET A 1 -25.27 13.32 35.80
N SER A 2 -24.08 12.86 35.40
CA SER A 2 -22.93 13.75 35.15
C SER A 2 -22.54 13.68 33.69
N THR A 3 -22.82 14.76 32.96
CA THR A 3 -22.54 14.89 31.52
C THR A 3 -21.11 15.40 31.30
N THR A 4 -20.17 14.51 30.93
CA THR A 4 -18.85 14.93 30.45
C THR A 4 -18.91 15.22 28.95
N LYS A 5 -18.92 16.52 28.62
CA LYS A 5 -18.85 17.08 27.26
C LYS A 5 -17.45 16.82 26.69
N SER A 6 -17.32 15.81 25.82
CA SER A 6 -16.08 15.51 25.09
C SER A 6 -15.72 16.66 24.16
N LYS A 7 -14.54 17.28 24.36
CA LYS A 7 -14.00 18.32 23.48
C LYS A 7 -13.64 17.68 22.14
N GLY A 8 -14.21 18.20 21.06
CA GLY A 8 -13.98 17.75 19.68
C GLY A 8 -12.55 17.98 19.20
N GLY A 9 -11.62 17.10 19.61
CA GLY A 9 -10.35 16.92 18.93
C GLY A 9 -10.54 16.02 17.71
N ARG A 10 -9.93 16.38 16.57
CA ARG A 10 -9.79 15.46 15.42
C ARG A 10 -9.29 14.11 15.94
N PRO A 11 -9.87 12.96 15.52
CA PRO A 11 -9.37 11.67 15.93
C PRO A 11 -7.88 11.64 15.66
N ALA A 12 -7.09 11.27 16.68
CA ALA A 12 -5.64 11.16 16.55
C ALA A 12 -5.37 10.32 15.31
N GLY A 13 -4.75 10.93 14.30
CA GLY A 13 -4.45 10.28 13.03
C GLY A 13 -3.82 8.93 13.33
N SER A 14 -4.33 7.86 12.70
CA SER A 14 -3.77 6.52 12.87
C SER A 14 -2.26 6.62 12.75
N ARG A 15 -1.52 6.09 13.74
CA ARG A 15 -0.05 6.06 13.69
C ARG A 15 0.35 5.59 12.29
N ASN A 16 1.26 6.31 11.65
CA ASN A 16 1.93 5.88 10.41
C ASN A 16 2.80 4.64 10.73
N VAL A 17 2.14 3.54 11.07
CA VAL A 17 2.77 2.25 11.33
C VAL A 17 3.07 1.67 9.97
N ARG A 18 4.35 1.41 9.71
CA ARG A 18 4.75 0.69 8.51
C ARG A 18 3.99 -0.65 8.50
N PRO A 19 3.31 -1.01 7.41
CA PRO A 19 2.56 -2.25 7.36
C PRO A 19 3.51 -3.44 7.59
N SER A 20 3.00 -4.48 8.26
CA SER A 20 3.76 -5.71 8.45
C SER A 20 4.01 -6.39 7.09
N LYS A 21 5.04 -7.24 7.00
CA LYS A 21 5.31 -8.03 5.79
C LYS A 21 4.11 -8.89 5.39
N GLU A 22 3.39 -9.42 6.38
CA GLU A 22 2.17 -10.21 6.19
C GLU A 22 1.03 -9.37 5.61
N ALA A 23 0.84 -8.14 6.10
CA ALA A 23 -0.16 -7.22 5.56
C ALA A 23 0.14 -6.86 4.11
N ILE A 24 1.42 -6.61 3.79
CA ILE A 24 1.86 -6.36 2.41
C ILE A 24 1.60 -7.59 1.52
N ALA A 25 1.98 -8.79 1.96
CA ALA A 25 1.74 -10.02 1.21
C ALA A 25 0.24 -10.29 1.00
N GLY A 26 -0.58 -10.04 2.03
CA GLY A 26 -2.04 -10.15 1.96
C GLY A 26 -2.65 -9.22 0.92
N TYR A 27 -2.20 -7.96 0.90
CA TYR A 27 -2.62 -6.97 -0.10
C TYR A 27 -2.35 -7.45 -1.54
N TYR A 28 -1.13 -7.93 -1.82
CA TYR A 28 -0.80 -8.42 -3.16
C TYR A 28 -1.63 -9.64 -3.58
N ARG A 29 -1.90 -10.57 -2.66
CA ARG A 29 -2.76 -11.74 -2.95
C ARG A 29 -4.18 -11.32 -3.32
N GLN A 30 -4.75 -10.37 -2.58
CA GLN A 30 -6.09 -9.85 -2.88
C GLN A 30 -6.12 -9.17 -4.25
N LEU A 31 -5.13 -8.35 -4.55
CA LEU A 31 -5.00 -7.64 -5.82
C LEU A 31 -4.87 -8.62 -6.99
N GLN A 32 -4.02 -9.65 -6.85
CA GLN A 32 -3.86 -10.69 -7.86
C GLN A 32 -5.14 -11.49 -8.07
N HIS A 33 -5.84 -11.84 -7.01
CA HIS A 33 -7.10 -12.57 -7.11
C HIS A 33 -8.20 -11.74 -7.80
N ALA A 34 -8.29 -10.44 -7.52
CA ALA A 34 -9.20 -9.54 -8.23
C ALA A 34 -8.84 -9.43 -9.73
N ALA A 35 -7.56 -9.27 -10.04
CA ALA A 35 -7.06 -9.23 -11.42
C ALA A 35 -7.36 -10.53 -12.20
N ASN A 36 -7.21 -11.69 -11.55
CA ASN A 36 -7.53 -13.00 -12.13
C ASN A 36 -9.04 -13.19 -12.39
N ARG A 37 -9.89 -12.44 -11.69
CA ARG A 37 -11.34 -12.41 -11.92
C ARG A 37 -11.77 -11.42 -13.02
N GLY A 38 -10.81 -10.74 -13.66
CA GLY A 38 -11.07 -9.79 -14.74
C GLY A 38 -11.25 -8.34 -14.28
N ASP A 39 -10.89 -8.01 -13.04
CA ASP A 39 -10.88 -6.61 -12.59
C ASP A 39 -9.73 -5.85 -13.27
N ALA A 40 -10.07 -4.99 -14.22
CA ALA A 40 -9.12 -4.19 -15.00
C ALA A 40 -8.34 -3.19 -14.12
N MET A 41 -8.93 -2.68 -13.04
CA MET A 41 -8.24 -1.75 -12.14
C MET A 41 -7.20 -2.49 -11.30
N ALA A 42 -7.50 -3.71 -10.85
CA ALA A 42 -6.54 -4.55 -10.17
C ALA A 42 -5.38 -4.97 -11.09
N GLN A 43 -5.67 -5.28 -12.36
CA GLN A 43 -4.65 -5.56 -13.37
C GLN A 43 -3.74 -4.34 -13.60
N ALA A 44 -4.31 -3.15 -13.80
CA ALA A 44 -3.56 -1.92 -13.99
C ALA A 44 -2.66 -1.59 -12.78
N ALA A 45 -3.17 -1.78 -11.56
CA ALA A 45 -2.38 -1.58 -10.35
C ALA A 45 -1.18 -2.54 -10.26
N LEU A 46 -1.34 -3.81 -10.63
CA LEU A 46 -0.23 -4.76 -10.67
C LEU A 46 0.83 -4.39 -11.72
N ILE A 47 0.40 -3.92 -12.89
CA ILE A 47 1.31 -3.45 -13.94
C ILE A 47 2.13 -2.25 -13.44
N GLN A 48 1.49 -1.25 -12.83
CA GLN A 48 2.20 -0.09 -12.29
C GLN A 48 3.22 -0.47 -11.22
N ILE A 49 2.87 -1.42 -10.34
CA ILE A 49 3.79 -1.90 -9.32
C ILE A 49 4.98 -2.61 -9.96
N TYR A 50 4.74 -3.43 -10.98
CA TYR A 50 5.80 -4.11 -11.72
C TYR A 50 6.72 -3.13 -12.46
N GLU A 51 6.17 -2.16 -13.19
CA GLU A 51 6.93 -1.14 -13.92
C GLU A 51 7.76 -0.27 -12.98
N ARG A 52 7.22 0.09 -11.81
CA ARG A 52 7.97 0.81 -10.79
C ARG A 52 9.13 -0.02 -10.26
N HIS A 53 8.92 -1.30 -9.96
CA HIS A 53 10.00 -2.19 -9.52
C HIS A 53 11.07 -2.42 -10.60
N CYS A 54 10.70 -2.47 -11.88
CA CYS A 54 11.66 -2.60 -12.98
C CYS A 54 12.44 -1.30 -13.24
N SER A 55 11.80 -0.15 -13.15
CA SER A 55 12.46 1.16 -13.34
C SER A 55 13.40 1.51 -12.18
N GLU A 56 13.04 1.17 -10.94
CA GLU A 56 13.94 1.31 -9.78
C GLU A 56 15.19 0.42 -9.88
N GLN A 57 15.08 -0.77 -10.50
CA GLN A 57 16.22 -1.67 -10.75
C GLN A 57 17.13 -1.24 -11.92
N ALA A 58 16.61 -0.44 -12.85
CA ALA A 58 17.40 0.10 -13.95
C ALA A 58 18.39 1.19 -13.48
N GLY A 59 18.08 1.91 -12.40
CA GLY A 59 18.93 2.96 -11.83
C GLY A 59 20.08 2.46 -10.94
N SER A 60 20.07 1.19 -10.51
CA SER A 60 21.07 0.65 -9.58
C SER A 60 22.35 0.10 -10.24
N LYS A 61 22.57 0.33 -11.55
CA LYS A 61 23.76 -0.16 -12.28
C LYS A 61 24.82 0.90 -12.63
N THR A 62 24.72 2.13 -12.13
CA THR A 62 25.74 3.16 -12.36
C THR A 62 26.21 3.80 -11.06
N HIS A 63 27.00 3.06 -10.28
CA HIS A 63 27.99 3.63 -9.36
C HIS A 63 29.00 2.53 -8.96
N GLY A 64 29.76 2.07 -9.94
CA GLY A 64 31.02 1.37 -9.74
C GLY A 64 32.07 2.14 -10.55
N VAL A 65 32.98 2.77 -9.83
CA VAL A 65 34.20 3.46 -10.28
C VAL A 65 34.93 2.78 -11.43
#